data_AF-A0A9P6WXC0-F1
#
_entry.id   AF-A0A9P6WXC0-F1
#
_cell.length_a   1.000
_cell.length_b   1.000
_cell.length_c   1.000
_cell.angle_alpha   90.00
_cell.angle_beta   90.00
_cell.angle_gamma   90.00
#
_symmetry.space_group_name_H-M   'P 1'
#
loop_
_entity.id
_entity.type
_entity.pdbx_description
1 polymer ?
#
loop_
_entity_poly.entity_id
_entity_poly.type
_entity_poly.pdbx_seq_one_letter_code
_entity_poly.pdbx_strand_id
1 'polypeptide(L)'
;MSNMSRTTITQLCLSISFLEHNGLVQVYGDLDAPSQWDHFKVVLKGFIQAFSHKLHAKHRRKEAYLQRQRRKLLRHQQYEHAADALSHAEAQLDQMADFSASTLALRSGLRWREHGKRSNSYFYKTIKTRTQKQTIHELLSSEGYLVRSPNQLNNCVKQFYEQLYSPDPIDYEALEELLTQVPPSTCFDAATNNALTSEWTEEEVLTCASKAPSYSSPGVDGIPYELLQLLLQHPFCIRLFTKVLNTALQHSKFPATWQQSIVILLPKKGDRSQLKNWRPISLICADAKIYTRLLATRVNDVLPHLIDMHQTGFMPKHFIADNGATTRLVMDVAQRMKLPGIALLLDQEKAYDRVHFQYLQACLDKYGFPQSLVVSIISLFFGTSLCINVNGFLTAPISQDRGLRQGDPLSPLFNLAIEPLLRSIWSSPLISGFTFPRPQWPNFTSLPRLSPPLKALAYADDVLYLYAAKLPTLV
;
A
#
# COMPACT_ATOMS: atom_id res chain seq x y z
N MET A 1 -15.93 -13.28 5.71
CA MET A 1 -16.60 -12.73 6.91
C MET A 1 -17.90 -11.97 6.56
N SER A 2 -18.55 -12.26 5.42
CA SER A 2 -19.78 -11.57 4.97
C SER A 2 -21.08 -12.01 5.66
N ASN A 3 -21.01 -12.89 6.67
CA ASN A 3 -22.16 -13.36 7.44
C ASN A 3 -21.84 -13.33 8.95
N MET A 4 -21.40 -12.20 9.49
CA MET A 4 -21.56 -12.00 10.93
C MET A 4 -23.04 -11.82 11.21
N SER A 5 -23.60 -12.68 12.04
CA SER A 5 -25.02 -12.58 12.43
C SER A 5 -25.28 -11.20 13.06
N ARG A 6 -26.49 -10.66 12.90
CA ARG A 6 -26.94 -9.45 13.62
C ARG A 6 -26.60 -9.53 15.11
N THR A 7 -26.71 -10.71 15.71
CA THR A 7 -26.33 -11.02 17.09
C THR A 7 -24.86 -10.72 17.40
N THR A 8 -23.93 -11.00 16.48
CA THR A 8 -22.49 -10.75 16.66
C THR A 8 -22.19 -9.25 16.60
N ILE A 9 -22.84 -8.53 15.71
CA ILE A 9 -22.73 -7.06 15.61
C ILE A 9 -23.33 -6.41 16.86
N THR A 10 -24.49 -6.85 17.33
CA THR A 10 -25.10 -6.35 18.57
C THR A 10 -24.22 -6.62 19.79
N GLN A 11 -23.60 -7.80 19.90
CA GLN A 11 -22.65 -8.10 20.97
C GLN A 11 -21.40 -7.22 20.89
N LEU A 12 -20.89 -6.94 19.69
CA LEU A 12 -19.78 -6.02 19.49
C LEU A 12 -20.17 -4.60 19.93
N CYS A 13 -21.34 -4.09 19.52
CA CYS A 13 -21.82 -2.76 19.92
C CYS A 13 -22.00 -2.65 21.45
N LEU A 14 -22.66 -3.62 22.09
CA LEU A 14 -22.81 -3.64 23.56
C LEU A 14 -21.46 -3.66 24.27
N SER A 15 -20.49 -4.37 23.70
CA SER A 15 -19.13 -4.41 24.25
C SER A 15 -18.41 -3.08 24.04
N ILE A 16 -18.56 -2.42 22.90
CA ILE A 16 -18.00 -1.08 22.67
C ILE A 16 -18.60 -0.07 23.67
N SER A 17 -19.92 -0.08 23.89
CA SER A 17 -20.55 0.80 24.88
C SER A 17 -20.07 0.49 26.31
N PHE A 18 -19.86 -0.78 26.65
CA PHE A 18 -19.24 -1.17 27.93
C PHE A 18 -17.80 -0.65 28.05
N LEU A 19 -17.01 -0.75 26.98
CA LEU A 19 -15.62 -0.29 26.92
C LEU A 19 -15.50 1.24 26.96
N GLU A 20 -16.41 1.94 26.31
CA GLU A 20 -16.55 3.40 26.39
C GLU A 20 -16.77 3.82 27.85
N HIS A 21 -17.73 3.20 28.53
CA HIS A 21 -18.14 3.62 29.88
C HIS A 21 -17.16 3.21 30.99
N ASN A 22 -16.57 2.00 30.91
CA ASN A 22 -15.73 1.44 31.97
C ASN A 22 -14.23 1.45 31.67
N GLY A 23 -13.84 1.59 30.40
CA GLY A 23 -12.44 1.52 29.97
C GLY A 23 -11.85 2.89 29.68
N LEU A 24 -12.46 3.64 28.75
CA LEU A 24 -11.82 4.86 28.22
C LEU A 24 -12.12 6.11 29.04
N VAL A 25 -13.38 6.33 29.44
CA VAL A 25 -13.78 7.55 30.15
C VAL A 25 -13.23 7.59 31.58
N GLN A 26 -13.22 6.46 32.30
CA GLN A 26 -12.77 6.43 33.69
C GLN A 26 -11.25 6.29 33.88
N VAL A 27 -10.55 5.64 32.96
CA VAL A 27 -9.13 5.28 33.15
C VAL A 27 -8.19 6.13 32.26
N TYR A 28 -8.68 6.66 31.14
CA TYR A 28 -7.82 7.28 30.12
C TYR A 28 -8.33 8.64 29.60
N GLY A 29 -9.24 9.29 30.35
CA GLY A 29 -9.81 10.59 29.95
C GLY A 29 -8.76 11.68 29.70
N ASP A 30 -7.62 11.60 30.39
CA ASP A 30 -6.52 12.57 30.31
C ASP A 30 -5.54 12.32 29.15
N LEU A 31 -5.62 11.16 28.49
CA LEU A 31 -4.75 10.86 27.35
C LEU A 31 -5.15 11.68 26.11
N ASP A 32 -4.20 11.93 25.21
CA ASP A 32 -4.52 12.51 23.91
C ASP A 32 -5.27 11.51 23.01
N ALA A 33 -5.98 12.02 22.00
CA ALA A 33 -6.83 11.17 21.15
C ALA A 33 -6.05 10.00 20.48
N PRO A 34 -4.83 10.20 19.95
CA PRO A 34 -4.02 9.10 19.42
C PRO A 34 -3.76 7.98 20.45
N SER A 35 -3.41 8.33 21.68
CA SER A 35 -3.15 7.34 22.74
C SER A 35 -4.43 6.64 23.20
N GLN A 36 -5.54 7.38 23.32
CA GLN A 36 -6.85 6.78 23.61
C GLN A 36 -7.25 5.74 22.55
N TRP A 37 -7.00 6.03 21.27
CA TRP A 37 -7.32 5.12 20.16
C TRP A 37 -6.47 3.85 20.19
N ASP A 38 -5.15 3.95 20.38
CA ASP A 38 -4.31 2.76 20.50
C ASP A 38 -4.69 1.91 21.71
N HIS A 39 -5.00 2.55 22.85
CA HIS A 39 -5.46 1.82 24.02
C HIS A 39 -6.78 1.09 23.75
N PHE A 40 -7.74 1.77 23.12
CA PHE A 40 -8.99 1.15 22.68
C PHE A 40 -8.74 -0.09 21.81
N LYS A 41 -7.82 0.01 20.84
CA LYS A 41 -7.46 -1.12 19.96
C LYS A 41 -6.87 -2.29 20.75
N VAL A 42 -6.05 -2.04 21.78
CA VAL A 42 -5.49 -3.10 22.66
C VAL A 42 -6.60 -3.82 23.40
N VAL A 43 -7.52 -3.09 24.03
CA VAL A 43 -8.63 -3.69 24.78
C VAL A 43 -9.56 -4.48 23.85
N LEU A 44 -9.87 -3.91 22.68
CA LEU A 44 -10.65 -4.56 21.64
C LEU A 44 -10.00 -5.88 21.19
N LYS A 45 -8.68 -5.89 20.98
CA LYS A 45 -7.95 -7.10 20.60
C LYS A 45 -8.09 -8.21 21.64
N GLY A 46 -7.95 -7.89 22.93
CA GLY A 46 -8.17 -8.84 24.02
C GLY A 46 -9.58 -9.42 24.03
N PHE A 47 -10.59 -8.56 23.84
CA PHE A 47 -11.99 -8.98 23.73
C PHE A 47 -12.21 -9.93 22.52
N ILE A 48 -11.71 -9.56 21.33
CA ILE A 48 -11.87 -10.36 20.11
C ILE A 48 -11.20 -11.72 20.26
N GLN A 49 -10.02 -11.78 20.88
CA GLN A 49 -9.33 -13.04 21.16
C GLN A 49 -10.18 -13.92 22.07
N ALA A 50 -10.67 -13.39 23.20
CA ALA A 50 -11.53 -14.13 24.12
C ALA A 50 -12.84 -14.61 23.46
N PHE A 51 -13.48 -13.74 22.68
CA PHE A 51 -14.67 -14.06 21.90
C PHE A 51 -14.40 -15.18 20.88
N SER A 52 -13.30 -15.06 20.12
CA SER A 52 -12.88 -16.05 19.13
C SER A 52 -12.61 -17.40 19.77
N HIS A 53 -11.91 -17.45 20.91
CA HIS A 53 -11.69 -18.69 21.67
C HIS A 53 -13.01 -19.35 22.10
N LYS A 54 -13.96 -18.56 22.64
CA LYS A 54 -15.27 -19.05 23.06
C LYS A 54 -16.10 -19.56 21.88
N LEU A 55 -16.07 -18.84 20.76
CA LEU A 55 -16.76 -19.20 19.52
C LEU A 55 -16.20 -20.51 18.94
N HIS A 56 -14.87 -20.62 18.81
CA HIS A 56 -14.22 -21.83 18.33
C HIS A 56 -14.46 -23.03 19.25
N ALA A 57 -14.47 -22.84 20.57
CA ALA A 57 -14.82 -23.90 21.52
C ALA A 57 -16.28 -24.36 21.33
N LYS A 58 -17.23 -23.43 21.19
CA LYS A 58 -18.64 -23.75 20.91
C LYS A 58 -18.79 -24.49 19.57
N HIS A 59 -18.10 -24.05 18.53
CA HIS A 59 -18.12 -24.67 17.21
C HIS A 59 -17.58 -26.10 17.26
N ARG A 60 -16.41 -26.34 17.89
CA ARG A 60 -15.85 -27.69 18.06
C ARG A 60 -16.79 -28.61 18.83
N ARG A 61 -17.45 -28.11 19.89
CA ARG A 61 -18.43 -28.89 20.66
C ARG A 61 -19.65 -29.27 19.81
N LYS A 62 -20.19 -28.32 19.03
CA LYS A 62 -21.31 -28.57 18.11
C LYS A 62 -20.94 -29.59 17.04
N GLU A 63 -19.75 -29.45 16.44
CA GLU A 63 -19.25 -30.37 15.41
C GLU A 63 -19.11 -31.79 15.96
N ALA A 64 -18.46 -31.93 17.12
CA ALA A 64 -18.30 -33.22 17.79
C ALA A 64 -19.64 -33.84 18.23
N TYR A 65 -20.64 -33.03 18.54
CA TYR A 65 -22.00 -33.49 18.84
C TYR A 65 -22.69 -34.01 17.56
N LEU A 66 -22.70 -33.21 16.48
CA LEU A 66 -23.31 -33.59 15.21
C LEU A 66 -22.64 -34.82 14.58
N GLN A 67 -21.30 -34.91 14.64
CA GLN A 67 -20.56 -36.10 14.21
C GLN A 67 -20.90 -37.36 15.04
N ARG A 68 -21.26 -37.18 16.33
CA ARG A 68 -21.74 -38.29 17.17
C ARG A 68 -23.17 -38.68 16.80
N GLN A 69 -24.06 -37.71 16.59
CA GLN A 69 -25.44 -37.96 16.14
C GLN A 69 -25.47 -38.65 14.78
N ARG A 70 -24.71 -38.16 13.80
CA ARG A 70 -24.56 -38.76 12.47
C ARG A 70 -24.14 -40.23 12.55
N ARG A 71 -23.10 -40.54 13.35
CA ARG A 71 -22.62 -41.92 13.56
C ARG A 71 -23.67 -42.84 14.19
N LYS A 72 -24.54 -42.31 15.07
CA LYS A 72 -25.65 -43.08 15.64
C LYS A 72 -26.77 -43.31 14.63
N LEU A 73 -27.17 -42.27 13.90
CA LEU A 73 -28.27 -42.33 12.93
C LEU A 73 -27.92 -43.23 11.73
N LEU A 74 -26.67 -43.26 11.28
CA LEU A 74 -26.19 -44.20 10.25
C LEU A 74 -26.35 -45.68 10.66
N ARG A 75 -26.34 -46.00 11.96
CA ARG A 75 -26.60 -47.38 12.44
C ARG A 75 -28.08 -47.76 12.40
N HIS A 76 -28.97 -46.79 12.32
CA HIS A 76 -30.42 -46.95 12.35
C HIS A 76 -31.09 -46.42 11.07
N GLN A 77 -30.35 -46.32 9.97
CA GLN A 77 -30.78 -45.69 8.71
C GLN A 77 -31.98 -46.38 8.05
N GLN A 78 -32.34 -47.58 8.51
CA GLN A 78 -33.49 -48.36 8.04
C GLN A 78 -34.85 -47.77 8.47
N TYR A 79 -34.86 -46.85 9.45
CA TYR A 79 -36.08 -46.18 9.91
C TYR A 79 -36.25 -44.80 9.26
N GLU A 80 -37.45 -44.51 8.75
CA GLU A 80 -37.77 -43.27 8.01
C GLU A 80 -37.47 -42.01 8.84
N HIS A 81 -37.84 -41.99 10.12
CA HIS A 81 -37.51 -40.90 11.04
C HIS A 81 -36.00 -40.71 11.28
N ALA A 82 -35.19 -41.76 11.13
CA ALA A 82 -33.74 -41.66 11.24
C ALA A 82 -33.11 -41.05 9.98
N ALA A 83 -33.74 -41.21 8.81
CA ALA A 83 -33.28 -40.63 7.55
C ALA A 83 -33.45 -39.09 7.54
N ASP A 84 -34.59 -38.58 7.98
CA ASP A 84 -34.84 -37.13 8.08
C ASP A 84 -33.90 -36.45 9.08
N ALA A 85 -33.74 -37.06 10.27
CA ALA A 85 -32.82 -36.57 11.28
C ALA A 85 -31.36 -36.61 10.83
N LEU A 86 -30.98 -37.62 10.03
CA LEU A 86 -29.64 -37.74 9.43
C LEU A 86 -29.40 -36.63 8.42
N SER A 87 -30.35 -36.40 7.50
CA SER A 87 -30.30 -35.32 6.51
C SER A 87 -30.13 -33.96 7.18
N HIS A 88 -30.87 -33.69 8.26
CA HIS A 88 -30.73 -32.44 9.01
C HIS A 88 -29.35 -32.29 9.68
N ALA A 89 -28.83 -33.37 10.27
CA ALA A 89 -27.50 -33.35 10.89
C ALA A 89 -26.37 -33.18 9.86
N GLU A 90 -26.50 -33.80 8.69
CA GLU A 90 -25.55 -33.66 7.57
C GLU A 90 -25.59 -32.26 6.97
N ALA A 91 -26.78 -31.68 6.75
CA ALA A 91 -26.91 -30.30 6.30
C ALA A 91 -26.25 -29.30 7.26
N GLN A 92 -26.36 -29.50 8.58
CA GLN A 92 -25.66 -28.67 9.55
C GLN A 92 -24.14 -28.87 9.54
N LEU A 93 -23.65 -30.10 9.33
CA LEU A 93 -22.22 -30.38 9.19
C LEU A 93 -21.65 -29.76 7.91
N ASP A 94 -22.40 -29.78 6.81
CA ASP A 94 -22.01 -29.14 5.54
C ASP A 94 -21.90 -27.63 5.69
N GLN A 95 -22.86 -26.97 6.37
CA GLN A 95 -22.73 -25.54 6.69
C GLN A 95 -21.47 -25.23 7.52
N MET A 96 -21.10 -26.12 8.44
CA MET A 96 -19.88 -25.97 9.23
C MET A 96 -18.61 -26.19 8.40
N ALA A 97 -18.64 -27.12 7.45
CA ALA A 97 -17.56 -27.35 6.50
C ALA A 97 -17.38 -26.14 5.57
N ASP A 98 -18.47 -25.53 5.08
CA ASP A 98 -18.45 -24.31 4.26
C ASP A 98 -17.81 -23.12 4.99
N PHE A 99 -18.08 -22.97 6.30
CA PHE A 99 -17.44 -21.96 7.13
C PHE A 99 -15.92 -22.19 7.25
N SER A 100 -15.51 -23.44 7.46
CA SER A 100 -14.09 -23.83 7.51
C SER A 100 -13.38 -23.60 6.17
N ALA A 101 -14.00 -24.03 5.07
CA ALA A 101 -13.54 -23.82 3.71
C ALA A 101 -13.39 -22.33 3.39
N SER A 102 -14.34 -21.48 3.79
CA SER A 102 -14.27 -20.03 3.63
C SER A 102 -13.08 -19.41 4.38
N THR A 103 -12.80 -19.91 5.59
CA THR A 103 -11.64 -19.48 6.38
C THR A 103 -10.31 -19.90 5.73
N LEU A 104 -10.25 -21.12 5.19
CA LEU A 104 -9.09 -21.62 4.45
C LEU A 104 -8.90 -20.89 3.11
N ALA A 105 -9.98 -20.55 2.42
CA ALA A 105 -9.96 -19.77 1.18
C ALA A 105 -9.33 -18.39 1.42
N LEU A 106 -9.74 -17.70 2.49
CA LEU A 106 -9.12 -16.43 2.91
C LEU A 106 -7.62 -16.59 3.18
N ARG A 107 -7.22 -17.61 3.96
CA ARG A 107 -5.81 -17.91 4.23
C ARG A 107 -5.01 -18.27 2.99
N SER A 108 -5.65 -18.89 2.00
CA SER A 108 -5.03 -19.25 0.72
C SER A 108 -4.88 -18.07 -0.26
N GLY A 109 -5.46 -16.90 0.07
CA GLY A 109 -5.38 -15.68 -0.73
C GLY A 109 -6.06 -15.80 -2.10
N LEU A 110 -7.13 -16.59 -2.20
CA LEU A 110 -7.91 -16.78 -3.42
C LEU A 110 -8.95 -15.66 -3.59
N ARG A 111 -9.02 -15.05 -4.78
CA ARG A 111 -10.06 -14.07 -5.15
C ARG A 111 -11.27 -14.79 -5.77
N TRP A 112 -12.45 -14.16 -5.64
CA TRP A 112 -13.83 -14.59 -5.93
C TRP A 112 -14.10 -15.48 -7.18
N ARG A 113 -13.19 -15.62 -8.14
CA ARG A 113 -13.36 -16.48 -9.33
C ARG A 113 -13.23 -17.99 -9.07
N GLU A 114 -12.83 -18.41 -7.88
CA GLU A 114 -12.60 -19.84 -7.55
C GLU A 114 -13.63 -20.45 -6.59
N HIS A 115 -14.79 -19.80 -6.39
CA HIS A 115 -15.87 -20.28 -5.49
C HIS A 115 -16.48 -21.65 -5.86
N GLY A 116 -16.14 -22.21 -7.02
CA GLY A 116 -16.59 -23.56 -7.42
C GLY A 116 -15.85 -24.71 -6.73
N LYS A 117 -14.69 -24.48 -6.08
CA LYS A 117 -13.91 -25.54 -5.44
C LYS A 117 -14.06 -25.53 -3.93
N ARG A 118 -14.75 -26.54 -3.38
CA ARG A 118 -14.97 -26.76 -1.94
C ARG A 118 -13.90 -27.65 -1.27
N SER A 119 -12.80 -27.97 -1.96
CA SER A 119 -11.83 -28.94 -1.46
C SER A 119 -10.80 -28.31 -0.52
N ASN A 120 -10.85 -28.66 0.76
CA ASN A 120 -9.82 -28.29 1.74
C ASN A 120 -8.41 -28.69 1.27
N SER A 121 -8.26 -29.85 0.62
CA SER A 121 -6.99 -30.31 0.05
C SER A 121 -6.43 -29.34 -1.00
N TYR A 122 -7.30 -28.78 -1.85
CA TYR A 122 -6.90 -27.74 -2.80
C TYR A 122 -6.39 -26.49 -2.09
N PHE A 123 -7.11 -25.99 -1.08
CA PHE A 123 -6.66 -24.82 -0.31
C PHE A 123 -5.32 -25.08 0.40
N TYR A 124 -5.14 -26.23 1.03
CA TYR A 124 -3.87 -26.61 1.64
C TYR A 124 -2.73 -26.69 0.63
N LYS A 125 -2.98 -27.26 -0.56
CA LYS A 125 -1.99 -27.32 -1.65
C LYS A 125 -1.61 -25.93 -2.14
N THR A 126 -2.58 -25.03 -2.31
CA THR A 126 -2.34 -23.63 -2.72
C THR A 126 -1.57 -22.86 -1.66
N ILE A 127 -1.94 -22.98 -0.38
CA ILE A 127 -1.19 -22.40 0.75
C ILE A 127 0.24 -22.93 0.72
N LYS A 128 0.43 -24.25 0.68
CA LYS A 128 1.76 -24.88 0.65
C LYS A 128 2.60 -24.38 -0.52
N THR A 129 2.01 -24.27 -1.71
CA THR A 129 2.72 -23.76 -2.91
C THR A 129 3.13 -22.30 -2.75
N ARG A 130 2.26 -21.45 -2.18
CA ARG A 130 2.59 -20.03 -1.91
C ARG A 130 3.68 -19.90 -0.85
N THR A 131 3.54 -20.64 0.25
CA THR A 131 4.54 -20.70 1.33
C THR A 131 5.89 -21.15 0.77
N GLN A 132 5.94 -22.22 -0.03
CA GLN A 132 7.18 -22.68 -0.67
C GLN A 132 7.81 -21.62 -1.58
N LYS A 133 7.01 -20.85 -2.32
CA LYS A 133 7.54 -19.76 -3.17
C LYS A 133 8.09 -18.58 -2.35
N GLN A 134 7.48 -18.27 -1.22
CA GLN A 134 7.86 -17.16 -0.35
C GLN A 134 8.95 -17.54 0.67
N THR A 135 9.20 -18.84 0.87
CA THR A 135 10.21 -19.30 1.83
C THR A 135 11.61 -18.94 1.32
N ILE A 136 12.36 -18.25 2.17
CA ILE A 136 13.77 -17.96 1.94
C ILE A 136 14.57 -19.17 2.42
N HIS A 137 15.14 -19.93 1.49
CA HIS A 137 15.93 -21.13 1.81
C HIS A 137 17.40 -20.82 2.06
N GLU A 138 17.95 -19.89 1.30
CA GLU A 138 19.33 -19.46 1.41
C GLU A 138 19.46 -18.01 0.93
N LEU A 139 20.47 -17.31 1.45
CA LEU A 139 20.81 -15.96 1.03
C LEU A 139 22.33 -15.84 0.88
N LEU A 140 22.77 -14.98 -0.03
CA LEU A 140 24.16 -14.56 -0.14
C LEU A 140 24.39 -13.41 0.86
N SER A 141 25.33 -13.59 1.80
CA SER A 141 25.72 -12.52 2.73
C SER A 141 26.47 -11.41 2.01
N SER A 142 26.63 -10.27 2.68
CA SER A 142 27.48 -9.16 2.21
C SER A 142 28.93 -9.56 2.00
N GLU A 143 29.40 -10.59 2.70
CA GLU A 143 30.76 -11.14 2.61
C GLU A 143 30.91 -12.19 1.48
N GLY A 144 29.83 -12.51 0.75
CA GLY A 144 29.86 -13.41 -0.40
C GLY A 144 29.65 -14.89 -0.08
N TYR A 145 29.27 -15.26 1.15
CA TYR A 145 29.00 -16.65 1.53
C TYR A 145 27.50 -16.94 1.59
N LEU A 146 27.10 -18.18 1.27
CA LEU A 146 25.70 -18.61 1.37
C LEU A 146 25.33 -18.97 2.81
N VAL A 147 24.30 -18.31 3.34
CA VAL A 147 23.71 -18.58 4.66
C VAL A 147 22.39 -19.34 4.53
N ARG A 148 22.14 -20.27 5.46
CA ARG A 148 20.95 -21.14 5.45
C ARG A 148 20.26 -21.31 6.80
N SER A 149 20.96 -21.08 7.90
CA SER A 149 20.33 -21.21 9.22
C SER A 149 19.35 -20.07 9.48
N PRO A 150 18.22 -20.31 10.20
CA PRO A 150 17.22 -19.28 10.47
C PRO A 150 17.80 -17.99 11.08
N ASN A 151 18.72 -18.12 12.03
CA ASN A 151 19.36 -16.97 12.66
C ASN A 151 20.27 -16.19 11.69
N GLN A 152 21.05 -16.90 10.86
CA GLN A 152 21.89 -16.23 9.86
C GLN A 152 21.04 -15.54 8.78
N LEU A 153 19.96 -16.19 8.33
CA LEU A 153 19.01 -15.59 7.38
C LEU A 153 18.40 -14.31 7.97
N ASN A 154 17.94 -14.36 9.22
CA ASN A 154 17.35 -13.22 9.91
C ASN A 154 18.35 -12.05 10.03
N ASN A 155 19.59 -12.33 10.45
CA ASN A 155 20.64 -11.33 10.55
C ASN A 155 21.04 -10.75 9.18
N CYS A 156 21.18 -11.59 8.15
CA CYS A 156 21.50 -11.16 6.79
C CYS A 156 20.42 -10.23 6.22
N VAL A 157 19.15 -10.57 6.45
CA VAL A 157 18.01 -9.73 6.05
C VAL A 157 18.03 -8.40 6.82
N LYS A 158 18.23 -8.45 8.14
CA LYS A 158 18.31 -7.25 8.98
C LYS A 158 19.37 -6.29 8.44
N GLN A 159 20.62 -6.76 8.30
CA GLN A 159 21.75 -5.93 7.85
C GLN A 159 21.48 -5.28 6.48
N PHE A 160 20.97 -6.05 5.52
CA PHE A 160 20.68 -5.54 4.19
C PHE A 160 19.66 -4.40 4.22
N TYR A 161 18.55 -4.56 4.95
CA TYR A 161 17.50 -3.56 4.98
C TYR A 161 17.81 -2.38 5.91
N GLU A 162 18.60 -2.60 6.96
CA GLU A 162 19.15 -1.53 7.80
C GLU A 162 20.05 -0.61 6.98
N GLN A 163 20.92 -1.17 6.12
CA GLN A 163 21.69 -0.38 5.16
C GLN A 163 20.80 0.27 4.09
N LEU A 164 19.79 -0.46 3.58
CA LEU A 164 18.88 0.08 2.56
C LEU A 164 18.07 1.25 3.09
N TYR A 165 17.65 1.27 4.35
CA TYR A 165 16.85 2.36 4.92
C TYR A 165 17.65 3.41 5.69
N SER A 166 18.98 3.26 5.76
CA SER A 166 19.87 4.31 6.23
C SER A 166 20.10 5.35 5.13
N PRO A 167 19.94 6.66 5.40
CA PRO A 167 20.15 7.71 4.42
C PRO A 167 21.63 7.85 4.05
N ASP A 168 21.88 8.11 2.76
CA ASP A 168 23.17 8.61 2.29
C ASP A 168 23.22 10.15 2.52
N PRO A 169 24.41 10.77 2.63
CA PRO A 169 24.54 12.22 2.70
C PRO A 169 23.88 12.92 1.51
N ILE A 170 23.26 14.08 1.75
CA ILE A 170 22.71 14.92 0.68
C ILE A 170 23.79 15.84 0.11
N ASP A 171 23.85 15.87 -1.21
CA ASP A 171 24.48 16.94 -1.96
C ASP A 171 23.51 18.13 -2.04
N TYR A 172 23.78 19.17 -1.27
CA TYR A 172 22.95 20.37 -1.22
C TYR A 172 23.04 21.22 -2.49
N GLU A 173 24.15 21.16 -3.23
CA GLU A 173 24.27 21.87 -4.51
C GLU A 173 23.36 21.23 -5.56
N ALA A 174 23.40 19.90 -5.67
CA ALA A 174 22.52 19.15 -6.56
C ALA A 174 21.04 19.28 -6.18
N LEU A 175 20.74 19.30 -4.87
CA LEU A 175 19.39 19.57 -4.36
C LEU A 175 18.87 20.92 -4.87
N GLU A 176 19.61 22.00 -4.63
CA GLU A 176 19.21 23.34 -5.04
C GLU A 176 19.08 23.45 -6.56
N GLU A 177 20.04 22.90 -7.32
CA GLU A 177 19.99 22.88 -8.79
C GLU A 177 18.70 22.23 -9.29
N LEU A 178 18.33 21.07 -8.76
CA LEU A 178 17.08 20.39 -9.12
C LEU A 178 15.85 21.22 -8.76
N LEU A 179 15.81 21.81 -7.56
CA LEU A 179 14.68 22.63 -7.12
C LEU A 179 14.52 23.90 -7.96
N THR A 180 15.56 24.44 -8.60
CA THR A 180 15.41 25.56 -9.53
C THR A 180 14.55 25.23 -10.76
N GLN A 181 14.41 23.95 -11.11
CA GLN A 181 13.61 23.50 -12.24
C GLN A 181 12.10 23.51 -11.97
N VAL A 182 11.70 23.64 -10.69
CA VAL A 182 10.30 23.74 -10.29
C VAL A 182 9.83 25.19 -10.47
N PRO A 183 8.84 25.46 -11.35
CA PRO A 183 8.45 26.83 -11.67
C PRO A 183 7.69 27.48 -10.50
N PRO A 184 7.88 28.78 -10.23
CA PRO A 184 7.17 29.47 -9.13
C PRO A 184 5.63 29.40 -9.21
N SER A 185 5.09 29.16 -10.41
CA SER A 185 3.65 28.97 -10.64
C SER A 185 3.07 27.73 -9.94
N THR A 186 3.89 26.83 -9.41
CA THR A 186 3.42 25.66 -8.66
C THR A 186 2.95 25.99 -7.25
N CYS A 187 3.21 27.19 -6.74
CA CYS A 187 2.74 27.60 -5.41
C CYS A 187 1.21 27.76 -5.38
N PHE A 188 0.61 27.32 -4.28
CA PHE A 188 -0.83 27.36 -4.07
C PHE A 188 -1.33 28.72 -3.59
N ASP A 189 -2.57 29.04 -3.96
CA ASP A 189 -3.29 30.15 -3.35
C ASP A 189 -3.75 29.80 -1.92
N ALA A 190 -4.22 30.81 -1.19
CA ALA A 190 -4.68 30.62 0.19
C ALA A 190 -5.86 29.64 0.28
N ALA A 191 -6.74 29.60 -0.73
CA ALA A 191 -7.89 28.71 -0.76
C ALA A 191 -7.47 27.23 -0.88
N THR A 192 -6.54 26.93 -1.78
CA THR A 192 -5.98 25.58 -1.97
C THR A 192 -5.22 25.12 -0.72
N ASN A 193 -4.40 26.01 -0.13
CA ASN A 193 -3.71 25.71 1.12
C ASN A 193 -4.69 25.36 2.25
N ASN A 194 -5.77 26.12 2.40
CA ASN A 194 -6.81 25.84 3.40
C ASN A 194 -7.52 24.50 3.12
N ALA A 195 -7.77 24.15 1.86
CA ALA A 195 -8.39 22.88 1.50
C ALA A 195 -7.48 21.67 1.81
N LEU A 196 -6.16 21.82 1.64
CA LEU A 196 -5.19 20.78 1.98
C LEU A 196 -5.14 20.50 3.50
N THR A 197 -5.31 21.53 4.33
CA THR A 197 -5.17 21.44 5.80
C THR A 197 -6.49 21.48 6.59
N SER A 198 -7.64 21.55 5.93
CA SER A 198 -8.93 21.57 6.62
C SER A 198 -9.12 20.31 7.48
N GLU A 199 -9.85 20.41 8.57
CA GLU A 199 -10.20 19.22 9.36
C GLU A 199 -11.16 18.32 8.56
N TRP A 200 -11.02 17.01 8.71
CA TRP A 200 -12.01 16.07 8.19
C TRP A 200 -13.20 15.98 9.13
N THR A 201 -14.37 15.87 8.51
CA THR A 201 -15.63 15.55 9.18
C THR A 201 -15.81 14.05 9.35
N GLU A 202 -16.65 13.64 10.30
CA GLU A 202 -17.00 12.23 10.52
C GLU A 202 -17.58 11.57 9.24
N GLU A 203 -18.35 12.32 8.45
CA GLU A 203 -18.94 11.86 7.19
C GLU A 203 -17.88 11.57 6.12
N GLU A 204 -16.89 12.47 5.96
CA GLU A 204 -15.77 12.25 5.05
C GLU A 204 -14.96 11.02 5.45
N VAL A 205 -14.72 10.85 6.77
CA VAL A 205 -13.98 9.70 7.30
C VAL A 205 -14.74 8.39 7.04
N LEU A 206 -16.06 8.36 7.26
CA LEU A 206 -16.90 7.19 6.96
C LEU A 206 -16.96 6.88 5.47
N THR A 207 -17.11 7.91 4.63
CA THR A 207 -17.14 7.78 3.17
C THR A 207 -15.81 7.26 2.64
N CYS A 208 -14.70 7.75 3.20
CA CYS A 208 -13.40 7.20 2.92
C CYS A 208 -13.39 5.73 3.36
N ALA A 209 -13.60 5.42 4.64
CA ALA A 209 -13.53 4.07 5.19
C ALA A 209 -14.34 3.02 4.42
N SER A 210 -15.55 3.36 3.95
CA SER A 210 -16.41 2.44 3.17
C SER A 210 -15.82 2.06 1.80
N LYS A 211 -15.07 2.96 1.18
CA LYS A 211 -14.34 2.72 -0.09
C LYS A 211 -13.03 1.95 0.11
N ALA A 212 -12.61 1.66 1.34
CA ALA A 212 -11.41 0.88 1.60
C ALA A 212 -11.57 -0.56 1.10
N PRO A 213 -10.50 -1.22 0.66
CA PRO A 213 -10.59 -2.61 0.21
C PRO A 213 -11.07 -3.51 1.35
N SER A 214 -12.06 -4.35 1.05
CA SER A 214 -12.59 -5.29 2.04
C SER A 214 -11.64 -6.45 2.37
N TYR A 215 -10.55 -6.65 1.63
CA TYR A 215 -9.62 -7.75 1.89
C TYR A 215 -8.17 -7.27 1.75
N SER A 216 -7.52 -7.05 2.89
CA SER A 216 -6.09 -6.75 2.99
C SER A 216 -5.52 -7.40 4.26
N SER A 217 -4.20 -7.64 4.28
CA SER A 217 -3.53 -8.01 5.52
C SER A 217 -3.47 -6.81 6.47
N PRO A 218 -3.74 -7.00 7.77
CA PRO A 218 -3.63 -5.94 8.77
C PRO A 218 -2.17 -5.66 9.13
N GLY A 219 -1.94 -4.54 9.83
CA GLY A 219 -0.63 -4.18 10.39
C GLY A 219 -0.34 -4.86 11.73
N VAL A 220 0.54 -4.25 12.53
CA VAL A 220 0.99 -4.76 13.84
C VAL A 220 -0.13 -4.95 14.86
N ASP A 221 -1.20 -4.17 14.75
CA ASP A 221 -2.36 -4.26 15.64
C ASP A 221 -3.25 -5.48 15.35
N GLY A 222 -3.19 -6.01 14.13
CA GLY A 222 -3.99 -7.13 13.67
C GLY A 222 -5.45 -6.77 13.35
N ILE A 223 -5.80 -5.48 13.23
CA ILE A 223 -7.16 -5.03 12.93
C ILE A 223 -7.35 -4.90 11.41
N PRO A 224 -8.19 -5.74 10.79
CA PRO A 224 -8.44 -5.68 9.35
C PRO A 224 -9.47 -4.57 9.02
N TYR A 225 -9.55 -4.19 7.73
CA TYR A 225 -10.46 -3.13 7.27
C TYR A 225 -11.92 -3.42 7.59
N GLU A 226 -12.37 -4.66 7.48
CA GLU A 226 -13.76 -5.03 7.73
C GLU A 226 -14.15 -4.77 9.18
N LEU A 227 -13.23 -5.08 10.12
CA LEU A 227 -13.45 -4.78 11.52
C LEU A 227 -13.42 -3.28 11.75
N LEU A 228 -12.44 -2.57 11.20
CA LEU A 228 -12.35 -1.11 11.32
C LEU A 228 -13.63 -0.42 10.83
N GLN A 229 -14.14 -0.80 9.66
CA GLN A 229 -15.37 -0.25 9.09
C GLN A 229 -16.58 -0.46 10.02
N LEU A 230 -16.67 -1.61 10.69
CA LEU A 230 -17.72 -1.90 11.66
C LEU A 230 -17.57 -1.09 12.94
N LEU A 231 -16.35 -0.93 13.45
CA LEU A 231 -16.08 -0.08 14.61
C LEU A 231 -16.51 1.35 14.33
N LEU A 232 -16.16 1.88 13.15
CA LEU A 232 -16.51 3.25 12.76
C LEU A 232 -18.02 3.48 12.59
N GLN A 233 -18.86 2.44 12.52
CA GLN A 233 -20.32 2.64 12.60
C GLN A 233 -20.78 3.07 14.01
N HIS A 234 -19.97 2.86 15.04
CA HIS A 234 -20.30 3.27 16.40
C HIS A 234 -19.94 4.75 16.63
N PRO A 235 -20.88 5.59 17.12
CA PRO A 235 -20.67 7.04 17.29
C PRO A 235 -19.41 7.42 18.09
N PHE A 236 -19.14 6.70 19.17
CA PHE A 236 -17.90 6.89 19.95
C PHE A 236 -16.64 6.68 19.12
N CYS A 237 -16.58 5.60 18.33
CA CYS A 237 -15.39 5.22 17.58
C CYS A 237 -15.12 6.20 16.44
N ILE A 238 -16.15 6.61 15.68
CA ILE A 238 -15.97 7.57 14.59
C ILE A 238 -15.56 8.95 15.11
N ARG A 239 -16.15 9.41 16.21
CA ARG A 239 -15.79 10.69 16.85
C ARG A 239 -14.34 10.68 17.32
N LEU A 240 -13.93 9.64 18.05
CA LEU A 240 -12.56 9.50 18.53
C LEU A 240 -11.58 9.40 17.37
N PHE A 241 -11.87 8.56 16.38
CA PHE A 241 -10.99 8.36 15.23
C PHE A 241 -10.86 9.62 14.37
N THR A 242 -11.93 10.37 14.16
CA THR A 242 -11.88 11.66 13.46
C THR A 242 -10.97 12.65 14.20
N LYS A 243 -11.05 12.69 15.54
CA LYS A 243 -10.15 13.49 16.37
C LYS A 243 -8.69 13.04 16.24
N VAL A 244 -8.42 11.73 16.14
CA VAL A 244 -7.08 11.18 15.88
C VAL A 244 -6.55 11.67 14.53
N LEU A 245 -7.35 11.59 13.47
CA LEU A 245 -6.96 12.02 12.12
C LEU A 245 -6.63 13.51 12.07
N ASN A 246 -7.47 14.36 12.66
CA ASN A 246 -7.25 15.81 12.70
C ASN A 246 -6.04 16.16 13.59
N THR A 247 -5.84 15.46 14.71
CA THR A 247 -4.65 15.61 15.56
C THR A 247 -3.36 15.22 14.81
N ALA A 248 -3.40 14.16 14.01
CA ALA A 248 -2.30 13.74 13.16
C ALA A 248 -1.96 14.79 12.09
N LEU A 249 -2.97 15.38 11.45
CA LEU A 249 -2.79 16.43 10.44
C LEU A 249 -2.23 17.73 11.04
N GLN A 250 -2.76 18.18 12.18
CA GLN A 250 -2.43 19.50 12.74
C GLN A 250 -1.16 19.48 13.59
N HIS A 251 -0.91 18.38 14.29
CA HIS A 251 0.13 18.31 15.32
C HIS A 251 1.16 17.21 15.06
N SER A 252 1.03 16.45 13.97
CA SER A 252 1.92 15.32 13.66
C SER A 252 2.03 14.31 14.82
N LYS A 253 0.94 14.15 15.58
CA LYS A 253 0.81 13.17 16.65
C LYS A 253 -0.03 12.00 16.18
N PHE A 254 0.57 10.82 16.16
CA PHE A 254 -0.03 9.60 15.63
C PHE A 254 -0.19 8.56 16.74
N PRO A 255 -1.12 7.61 16.59
CA PRO A 255 -1.08 6.39 17.39
C PRO A 255 0.29 5.73 17.23
N ALA A 256 0.90 5.25 18.32
CA ALA A 256 2.22 4.62 18.30
C ALA A 256 2.29 3.45 17.32
N THR A 257 1.19 2.72 17.15
CA THR A 257 1.09 1.62 16.16
C THR A 257 1.25 2.07 14.70
N TRP A 258 1.09 3.36 14.36
CA TRP A 258 1.31 3.88 13.01
C TRP A 258 2.80 4.08 12.69
N GLN A 259 3.62 4.18 13.74
CA GLN A 259 5.07 4.29 13.69
C GLN A 259 5.76 2.92 13.73
N GLN A 260 5.00 1.84 13.61
CA GLN A 260 5.49 0.46 13.61
C GLN A 260 5.00 -0.26 12.36
N SER A 261 5.89 -1.00 11.69
CA SER A 261 5.50 -1.80 10.53
C SER A 261 6.18 -3.16 10.49
N ILE A 262 5.46 -4.16 9.99
CA ILE A 262 6.02 -5.46 9.63
C ILE A 262 6.18 -5.50 8.12
N VAL A 263 7.39 -5.76 7.64
CA VAL A 263 7.64 -5.99 6.21
C VAL A 263 7.62 -7.48 5.90
N ILE A 264 6.86 -7.84 4.87
CA ILE A 264 6.93 -9.17 4.26
C ILE A 264 7.71 -9.10 2.95
N LEU A 265 8.45 -10.16 2.65
CA LEU A 265 9.25 -10.25 1.43
C LEU A 265 8.55 -11.09 0.37
N LEU A 266 8.32 -10.50 -0.81
CA LEU A 266 7.77 -11.21 -1.96
C LEU A 266 8.86 -11.45 -3.01
N PRO A 267 8.98 -12.68 -3.55
CA PRO A 267 10.01 -12.97 -4.54
C PRO A 267 9.74 -12.23 -5.86
N LYS A 268 10.76 -11.58 -6.42
CA LYS A 268 10.80 -11.11 -7.81
C LYS A 268 11.39 -12.20 -8.72
N LYS A 269 11.45 -11.91 -10.02
CA LYS A 269 12.26 -12.71 -10.96
C LYS A 269 13.74 -12.56 -10.61
N GLY A 270 14.55 -13.56 -10.93
CA GLY A 270 15.99 -13.57 -10.68
C GLY A 270 16.43 -14.58 -9.62
N ASP A 271 17.71 -14.50 -9.26
CA ASP A 271 18.34 -15.34 -8.25
C ASP A 271 17.79 -15.05 -6.85
N ARG A 272 17.14 -16.05 -6.23
CA ARG A 272 16.50 -15.90 -4.92
C ARG A 272 17.47 -15.84 -3.75
N SER A 273 18.74 -16.21 -3.96
CA SER A 273 19.77 -16.03 -2.94
C SER A 273 20.11 -14.54 -2.73
N GLN A 274 19.74 -13.66 -3.66
CA GLN A 274 20.06 -12.23 -3.59
C GLN A 274 18.88 -11.42 -3.06
N LEU A 275 19.06 -10.71 -1.94
CA LEU A 275 18.01 -9.90 -1.31
C LEU A 275 17.44 -8.79 -2.20
N LYS A 276 18.21 -8.29 -3.16
CA LYS A 276 17.72 -7.32 -4.17
C LYS A 276 16.57 -7.85 -5.03
N ASN A 277 16.46 -9.17 -5.17
CA ASN A 277 15.39 -9.86 -5.90
C ASN A 277 14.18 -10.17 -5.00
N TRP A 278 14.09 -9.57 -3.81
CA TRP A 278 12.93 -9.62 -2.93
C TRP A 278 12.31 -8.23 -2.82
N ARG A 279 10.97 -8.20 -2.92
CA ARG A 279 10.17 -6.99 -2.84
C ARG A 279 9.66 -6.81 -1.41
N PRO A 280 10.05 -5.75 -0.69
CA PRO A 280 9.50 -5.47 0.63
C PRO A 280 8.07 -4.93 0.50
N ILE A 281 7.13 -5.49 1.24
CA ILE A 281 5.76 -4.96 1.35
C ILE A 281 5.48 -4.65 2.82
N SER A 282 5.21 -3.39 3.11
CA SER A 282 4.90 -2.92 4.46
C SER A 282 3.45 -3.24 4.83
N LEU A 283 3.28 -4.02 5.89
CA LEU A 283 1.99 -4.26 6.53
C LEU A 283 1.69 -3.09 7.46
N ILE A 284 1.07 -2.06 6.89
CA ILE A 284 0.65 -0.84 7.58
C ILE A 284 -0.74 -1.06 8.21
N CYS A 285 -0.95 -0.54 9.41
CA CYS A 285 -2.24 -0.62 10.12
C CYS A 285 -3.36 -0.01 9.26
N ALA A 286 -4.54 -0.65 9.30
CA ALA A 286 -5.65 -0.29 8.42
C ALA A 286 -6.13 1.15 8.64
N ASP A 287 -6.10 1.61 9.89
CA ASP A 287 -6.44 2.97 10.32
C ASP A 287 -5.42 4.01 9.84
N ALA A 288 -4.12 3.72 9.91
CA ALA A 288 -3.07 4.55 9.29
C ALA A 288 -3.28 4.68 7.77
N LYS A 289 -3.71 3.61 7.09
CA LYS A 289 -4.04 3.68 5.66
C LYS A 289 -5.33 4.45 5.35
N ILE A 290 -6.25 4.61 6.31
CA ILE A 290 -7.38 5.53 6.13
C ILE A 290 -6.85 6.97 6.10
N TYR A 291 -5.96 7.31 7.04
CA TYR A 291 -5.32 8.62 7.08
C TYR A 291 -4.56 8.94 5.79
N THR A 292 -3.65 8.05 5.35
CA THR A 292 -2.88 8.32 4.13
C THR A 292 -3.74 8.35 2.88
N ARG A 293 -4.89 7.67 2.85
CA ARG A 293 -5.84 7.77 1.74
C ARG A 293 -6.63 9.07 1.74
N LEU A 294 -6.98 9.61 2.91
CA LEU A 294 -7.59 10.93 3.03
C LEU A 294 -6.61 12.01 2.52
N LEU A 295 -5.35 11.93 2.94
CA LEU A 295 -4.28 12.78 2.41
C LEU A 295 -4.10 12.60 0.92
N ALA A 296 -4.03 11.37 0.42
CA ALA A 296 -3.83 11.09 -1.01
C ALA A 296 -4.97 11.67 -1.85
N THR A 297 -6.21 11.67 -1.34
CA THR A 297 -7.34 12.32 -2.01
C THR A 297 -7.06 13.81 -2.22
N ARG A 298 -6.66 14.53 -1.16
CA ARG A 298 -6.36 15.96 -1.22
C ARG A 298 -5.15 16.28 -2.10
N VAL A 299 -4.09 15.49 -1.99
CA VAL A 299 -2.87 15.68 -2.80
C VAL A 299 -3.19 15.44 -4.28
N ASN A 300 -3.97 14.40 -4.60
CA ASN A 300 -4.33 14.09 -6.00
C ASN A 300 -5.13 15.20 -6.68
N ASP A 301 -5.88 16.01 -5.94
CA ASP A 301 -6.63 17.15 -6.50
C ASP A 301 -5.68 18.26 -7.00
N VAL A 302 -4.48 18.38 -6.41
CA VAL A 302 -3.48 19.40 -6.80
C VAL A 302 -2.37 18.85 -7.69
N LEU A 303 -2.15 17.53 -7.73
CA LEU A 303 -1.08 16.91 -8.54
C LEU A 303 -1.06 17.34 -10.02
N PRO A 304 -2.19 17.46 -10.74
CA PRO A 304 -2.18 17.87 -12.16
C PRO A 304 -1.63 19.28 -12.42
N HIS A 305 -1.57 20.14 -11.39
CA HIS A 305 -0.97 21.47 -11.47
C HIS A 305 0.55 21.44 -11.22
N LEU A 306 1.02 20.43 -10.48
CA LEU A 306 2.43 20.32 -10.06
C LEU A 306 3.28 19.49 -11.01
N ILE A 307 2.70 18.43 -11.57
CA ILE A 307 3.39 17.41 -12.36
C ILE A 307 3.15 17.67 -13.84
N ASP A 308 4.22 17.62 -14.63
CA ASP A 308 4.15 17.74 -16.09
C ASP A 308 3.35 16.58 -16.73
N MET A 309 2.67 16.88 -17.83
CA MET A 309 1.83 15.94 -18.56
C MET A 309 2.57 14.69 -19.09
N HIS A 310 3.90 14.74 -19.20
CA HIS A 310 4.72 13.63 -19.66
C HIS A 310 5.08 12.62 -18.55
N GLN A 311 4.74 12.89 -17.29
CA GLN A 311 4.71 11.90 -16.20
C GLN A 311 3.27 11.40 -16.02
N THR A 312 3.02 10.15 -16.40
CA THR A 312 1.66 9.57 -16.42
C THR A 312 1.42 8.49 -15.36
N GLY A 313 2.46 8.06 -14.64
CA GLY A 313 2.35 7.04 -13.61
C GLY A 313 1.57 7.54 -12.41
N PHE A 314 0.59 6.78 -11.92
CA PHE A 314 -0.26 7.14 -10.77
C PHE A 314 -1.00 8.49 -10.87
N MET A 315 -1.04 9.11 -12.05
CA MET A 315 -1.76 10.36 -12.28
C MET A 315 -3.23 10.09 -12.62
N PRO A 316 -4.17 10.90 -12.09
CA PRO A 316 -5.58 10.73 -12.40
C PRO A 316 -5.83 10.94 -13.90
N LYS A 317 -6.74 10.14 -14.48
CA LYS A 317 -7.14 10.21 -15.90
C LYS A 317 -6.05 9.86 -16.93
N HIS A 318 -4.94 9.25 -16.52
CA HIS A 318 -3.94 8.70 -17.43
C HIS A 318 -4.04 7.18 -17.52
N PHE A 319 -3.72 6.62 -18.70
CA PHE A 319 -3.66 5.19 -18.91
C PHE A 319 -2.26 4.76 -19.32
N ILE A 320 -1.79 3.62 -18.78
CA ILE A 320 -0.43 3.13 -19.05
C ILE A 320 -0.14 2.93 -20.54
N ALA A 321 -1.16 2.64 -21.35
CA ALA A 321 -0.99 2.46 -22.79
C ALA A 321 -0.66 3.77 -23.52
N ASP A 322 -0.89 4.94 -22.92
CA ASP A 322 -0.64 6.25 -23.56
C ASP A 322 0.86 6.45 -23.83
N ASN A 323 1.72 6.12 -22.87
CA ASN A 323 3.18 6.15 -23.05
C ASN A 323 3.63 5.14 -24.11
N GLY A 324 3.05 3.94 -24.11
CA GLY A 324 3.35 2.89 -25.09
C GLY A 324 2.94 3.27 -26.51
N ALA A 325 1.74 3.85 -26.68
CA ALA A 325 1.23 4.33 -27.95
C ALA A 325 2.08 5.50 -28.48
N THR A 326 2.43 6.45 -27.61
CA THR A 326 3.30 7.59 -27.97
C THR A 326 4.68 7.09 -28.42
N THR A 327 5.27 6.16 -27.66
CA THR A 327 6.56 5.55 -28.01
C THR A 327 6.48 4.84 -29.36
N ARG A 328 5.42 4.07 -29.61
CA ARG A 328 5.22 3.39 -30.89
C ARG A 328 5.11 4.38 -32.05
N LEU A 329 4.38 5.47 -31.87
CA LEU A 329 4.25 6.52 -32.88
C LEU A 329 5.60 7.18 -33.20
N VAL A 330 6.41 7.50 -32.18
CA VAL A 330 7.77 8.02 -32.36
C VAL A 330 8.61 7.06 -33.19
N MET A 331 8.59 5.77 -32.85
CA MET A 331 9.34 4.73 -33.59
C MET A 331 8.88 4.63 -35.05
N ASP A 332 7.56 4.59 -35.29
CA ASP A 332 7.01 4.46 -36.64
C ASP A 332 7.33 5.68 -37.51
N VAL A 333 7.24 6.89 -36.96
CA VAL A 333 7.60 8.13 -37.67
C VAL A 333 9.10 8.17 -37.94
N ALA A 334 9.94 7.86 -36.94
CA ALA A 334 11.39 7.83 -37.10
C ALA A 334 11.81 6.84 -38.18
N GLN A 335 11.22 5.64 -38.20
CA GLN A 335 11.52 4.62 -39.19
C GLN A 335 11.10 5.03 -40.60
N ARG A 336 9.87 5.56 -40.78
CA ARG A 336 9.37 5.97 -42.09
C ARG A 336 10.15 7.15 -42.67
N MET A 337 10.52 8.10 -41.83
CA MET A 337 11.22 9.32 -42.23
C MET A 337 12.75 9.18 -42.17
N LYS A 338 13.25 7.98 -41.80
CA LYS A 338 14.69 7.69 -41.61
C LYS A 338 15.38 8.70 -40.68
N LEU A 339 14.69 9.12 -39.63
CA LEU A 339 15.23 10.06 -38.64
C LEU A 339 16.12 9.29 -37.64
N PRO A 340 17.40 9.64 -37.51
CA PRO A 340 18.29 8.98 -36.55
C PRO A 340 17.96 9.41 -35.12
N GLY A 341 17.95 8.46 -34.21
CA GLY A 341 17.70 8.71 -32.81
C GLY A 341 17.94 7.50 -31.93
N ILE A 342 18.05 7.75 -30.63
CA ILE A 342 18.24 6.75 -29.59
C ILE A 342 17.10 6.91 -28.59
N ALA A 343 16.53 5.78 -28.16
CA ALA A 343 15.61 5.71 -27.04
C ALA A 343 16.30 4.96 -25.90
N LEU A 344 16.43 5.59 -24.74
CA LEU A 344 17.07 5.02 -23.55
C LEU A 344 16.02 4.76 -22.48
N LEU A 345 15.88 3.51 -22.04
CA LEU A 345 15.04 3.17 -20.90
C LEU A 345 15.93 3.10 -19.66
N LEU A 346 15.72 4.04 -18.73
CA LEU A 346 16.46 4.05 -17.46
C LEU A 346 15.60 3.43 -16.36
N ASP A 347 16.19 2.49 -15.63
CA ASP A 347 15.60 1.84 -14.47
C ASP A 347 16.27 2.38 -13.20
N GLN A 348 15.46 2.77 -12.22
CA GLN A 348 15.94 3.29 -10.95
C GLN A 348 15.98 2.19 -9.90
N GLU A 349 17.19 1.86 -9.43
CA GLU A 349 17.35 0.80 -8.45
C GLU A 349 16.63 1.15 -7.14
N LYS A 350 15.52 0.43 -6.87
CA LYS A 350 14.72 0.57 -5.64
C LYS A 350 14.25 2.02 -5.41
N ALA A 351 13.75 2.67 -6.45
CA ALA A 351 13.37 4.09 -6.46
C ALA A 351 12.57 4.53 -5.21
N TYR A 352 11.51 3.78 -4.86
CA TYR A 352 10.69 4.07 -3.69
C TYR A 352 11.45 3.92 -2.38
N ASP A 353 12.28 2.87 -2.21
CA ASP A 353 13.00 2.60 -0.97
C ASP A 353 14.15 3.59 -0.71
N ARG A 354 14.54 4.40 -1.70
CA ARG A 354 15.69 5.30 -1.62
C ARG A 354 15.35 6.79 -1.51
N VAL A 355 14.07 7.16 -1.53
CA VAL A 355 13.65 8.58 -1.37
C VAL A 355 14.15 9.14 -0.05
N HIS A 356 15.00 10.17 -0.09
CA HIS A 356 15.54 10.81 1.10
C HIS A 356 14.51 11.75 1.74
N PHE A 357 14.38 11.74 3.07
CA PHE A 357 13.37 12.54 3.77
C PHE A 357 13.55 14.05 3.59
N GLN A 358 14.77 14.57 3.78
CA GLN A 358 15.05 16.01 3.58
C GLN A 358 14.84 16.46 2.12
N TYR A 359 15.17 15.61 1.15
CA TYR A 359 14.90 15.89 -0.26
C TYR A 359 13.39 16.00 -0.52
N LEU A 360 12.62 15.02 -0.06
CA LEU A 360 11.15 15.05 -0.19
C LEU A 360 10.55 16.27 0.52
N GLN A 361 11.03 16.59 1.73
CA GLN A 361 10.60 17.78 2.46
C GLN A 361 10.85 19.05 1.64
N ALA A 362 12.08 19.24 1.12
CA ALA A 362 12.44 20.39 0.32
C ALA A 362 11.61 20.50 -0.98
N CYS A 363 11.29 19.37 -1.63
CA CYS A 363 10.37 19.34 -2.76
C CYS A 363 8.97 19.82 -2.37
N LEU A 364 8.39 19.28 -1.30
CA LEU A 364 7.05 19.67 -0.83
C LEU A 364 7.00 21.15 -0.44
N ASP A 365 8.05 21.66 0.21
CA ASP A 365 8.20 23.07 0.55
C ASP A 365 8.27 23.94 -0.73
N LYS A 366 9.02 23.50 -1.74
CA LYS A 366 9.15 24.19 -3.03
C LYS A 366 7.83 24.23 -3.81
N TYR A 367 7.01 23.19 -3.72
CA TYR A 367 5.65 23.18 -4.28
C TYR A 367 4.66 24.01 -3.46
N GLY A 368 5.06 24.56 -2.31
CA GLY A 368 4.22 25.41 -1.48
C GLY A 368 3.21 24.67 -0.63
N PHE A 369 3.43 23.38 -0.33
CA PHE A 369 2.57 22.65 0.59
C PHE A 369 2.59 23.29 1.98
N PRO A 370 1.45 23.35 2.68
CA PRO A 370 1.40 23.87 4.05
C PRO A 370 2.31 23.10 5.00
N GLN A 371 3.06 23.81 5.85
CA GLN A 371 4.05 23.21 6.75
C GLN A 371 3.47 22.13 7.69
N SER A 372 2.25 22.30 8.19
CA SER A 372 1.59 21.27 9.02
C SER A 372 1.44 19.94 8.27
N LEU A 373 1.06 20.00 6.99
CA LEU A 373 0.93 18.83 6.14
C LEU A 373 2.30 18.22 5.81
N VAL A 374 3.31 19.05 5.49
CA VAL A 374 4.68 18.58 5.23
C VAL A 374 5.23 17.85 6.45
N VAL A 375 5.20 18.46 7.64
CA VAL A 375 5.70 17.84 8.88
C VAL A 375 4.93 16.56 9.18
N SER A 376 3.62 16.53 8.96
CA SER A 376 2.81 15.33 9.19
C SER A 376 3.16 14.19 8.24
N ILE A 377 3.37 14.47 6.95
CA ILE A 377 3.82 13.48 5.97
C ILE A 377 5.21 12.94 6.34
N ILE A 378 6.18 13.82 6.58
CA ILE A 378 7.56 13.42 6.91
C ILE A 378 7.59 12.58 8.18
N SER A 379 6.91 13.03 9.24
CA SER A 379 6.87 12.33 10.53
C SER A 379 6.14 10.98 10.46
N LEU A 380 5.24 10.79 9.49
CA LEU A 380 4.55 9.51 9.30
C LEU A 380 5.41 8.48 8.56
N PHE A 381 6.19 8.91 7.55
CA PHE A 381 6.94 8.00 6.69
C PHE A 381 8.33 7.66 7.22
N PHE A 382 8.99 8.59 7.92
CA PHE A 382 10.38 8.46 8.34
C PHE A 382 10.53 8.37 9.87
N GLY A 383 11.60 7.73 10.33
CA GLY A 383 11.81 7.43 11.77
C GLY A 383 10.94 6.29 12.28
N THR A 384 10.36 5.49 11.38
CA THR A 384 9.40 4.44 11.74
C THR A 384 10.13 3.14 12.06
N SER A 385 9.65 2.42 13.08
CA SER A 385 10.26 1.16 13.52
C SER A 385 9.77 -0.01 12.69
N LEU A 386 10.68 -0.64 11.96
CA LEU A 386 10.41 -1.72 11.03
C LEU A 386 10.95 -3.06 11.52
N CYS A 387 10.13 -4.11 11.43
CA CYS A 387 10.56 -5.49 11.61
C CYS A 387 10.31 -6.28 10.34
N ILE A 388 11.26 -7.11 9.91
CA ILE A 388 11.13 -7.90 8.68
C ILE A 388 10.75 -9.33 9.03
N ASN A 389 9.71 -9.84 8.41
CA ASN A 389 9.26 -11.21 8.59
C ASN A 389 10.04 -12.15 7.67
N VAL A 390 10.92 -12.94 8.27
CA VAL A 390 11.71 -13.98 7.61
C VAL A 390 11.16 -15.35 8.00
N ASN A 391 10.42 -15.97 7.10
CA ASN A 391 9.84 -17.32 7.28
C ASN A 391 9.01 -17.48 8.57
N GLY A 392 8.34 -16.41 9.04
CA GLY A 392 7.53 -16.42 10.27
C GLY A 392 8.24 -15.83 11.50
N PHE A 393 9.53 -15.51 11.40
CA PHE A 393 10.31 -14.90 12.49
C PHE A 393 10.61 -13.43 12.16
N LEU A 394 10.32 -12.54 13.11
CA LEU A 394 10.63 -11.12 12.96
C LEU A 394 12.11 -10.86 13.24
N THR A 395 12.73 -9.97 12.47
CA THR A 395 14.04 -9.40 12.83
C THR A 395 13.94 -8.52 14.06
N ALA A 396 15.09 -8.17 14.64
CA ALA A 396 15.15 -6.99 15.51
C ALA A 396 14.69 -5.73 14.74
N PRO A 397 14.16 -4.71 15.45
CA PRO A 397 13.70 -3.48 14.81
C PRO A 397 14.83 -2.74 14.09
N ILE A 398 14.46 -2.07 13.01
CA ILE A 398 15.30 -1.22 12.16
C ILE A 398 14.59 0.13 12.01
N SER A 399 15.32 1.25 11.97
CA SER A 399 14.71 2.56 11.65
C SER A 399 14.55 2.73 10.15
N GLN A 400 13.39 3.20 9.71
CA GLN A 400 13.16 3.61 8.32
C GLN A 400 13.43 5.12 8.19
N ASP A 401 14.66 5.48 7.87
CA ASP A 401 15.09 6.89 7.79
C ASP A 401 15.16 7.41 6.34
N ARG A 402 14.98 6.51 5.36
CA ARG A 402 14.65 6.84 3.96
C ARG A 402 13.67 5.85 3.36
N GLY A 403 13.12 6.21 2.21
CA GLY A 403 12.20 5.42 1.40
C GLY A 403 10.73 5.61 1.76
N LEU A 404 9.89 5.49 0.75
CA LEU A 404 8.42 5.50 0.87
C LEU A 404 7.91 4.06 1.05
N ARG A 405 6.84 3.91 1.85
CA ARG A 405 6.29 2.60 2.22
C ARG A 405 5.54 1.96 1.07
N GLN A 406 6.08 0.89 0.49
CA GLN A 406 5.44 0.23 -0.63
C GLN A 406 4.06 -0.37 -0.26
N GLY A 407 3.02 0.06 -0.99
CA GLY A 407 1.63 -0.32 -0.74
C GLY A 407 0.85 0.66 0.15
N ASP A 408 1.45 1.80 0.50
CA ASP A 408 0.75 2.93 1.11
C ASP A 408 0.02 3.77 0.03
N PRO A 409 -1.26 4.13 0.23
CA PRO A 409 -2.02 5.04 -0.65
C PRO A 409 -1.32 6.36 -0.99
N LEU A 410 -0.48 6.90 -0.10
CA LEU A 410 0.22 8.18 -0.30
C LEU A 410 1.62 8.02 -0.91
N SER A 411 2.07 6.80 -1.20
CA SER A 411 3.36 6.57 -1.90
C SER A 411 3.50 7.23 -3.28
N PRO A 412 2.43 7.56 -4.03
CA PRO A 412 2.55 8.38 -5.24
C PRO A 412 3.20 9.76 -5.03
N LEU A 413 3.47 10.19 -3.78
CA LEU A 413 4.41 11.27 -3.47
C LEU A 413 5.77 11.13 -4.18
N PHE A 414 6.16 9.90 -4.56
CA PHE A 414 7.32 9.68 -5.42
C PHE A 414 7.31 10.54 -6.69
N ASN A 415 6.14 10.77 -7.28
CA ASN A 415 6.03 11.62 -8.47
C ASN A 415 6.46 13.06 -8.18
N LEU A 416 6.12 13.61 -7.00
CA LEU A 416 6.61 14.93 -6.58
C LEU A 416 8.12 14.94 -6.32
N ALA A 417 8.67 13.80 -5.86
CA ALA A 417 10.11 13.67 -5.67
C ALA A 417 10.88 13.60 -6.99
N ILE A 418 10.40 12.86 -7.99
CA ILE A 418 11.12 12.71 -9.28
C ILE A 418 10.91 13.90 -10.22
N GLU A 419 9.83 14.66 -10.05
CA GLU A 419 9.43 15.74 -10.95
C GLU A 419 10.52 16.82 -11.18
N PRO A 420 11.29 17.30 -10.19
CA PRO A 420 12.39 18.25 -10.43
C PRO A 420 13.45 17.69 -11.39
N LEU A 421 13.79 16.40 -11.28
CA LEU A 421 14.69 15.72 -12.20
C LEU A 421 14.09 15.66 -13.60
N LEU A 422 12.83 15.25 -13.75
CA LEU A 422 12.16 15.19 -15.05
C LEU A 422 12.09 16.57 -15.72
N ARG A 423 11.81 17.62 -14.95
CA ARG A 423 11.84 19.01 -15.43
C ARG A 423 13.21 19.43 -15.92
N SER A 424 14.28 19.06 -15.21
CA SER A 424 15.66 19.31 -15.68
C SER A 424 15.92 18.69 -17.06
N ILE A 425 15.35 17.50 -17.31
CA ILE A 425 15.49 16.78 -18.57
C ILE A 425 14.68 17.46 -19.68
N TRP A 426 13.43 17.82 -19.39
CA TRP A 426 12.56 18.50 -20.35
C TRP A 426 13.06 19.91 -20.69
N SER A 427 13.64 20.63 -19.73
CA SER A 427 14.19 21.97 -19.94
C SER A 427 15.59 21.95 -20.59
N SER A 428 16.38 20.88 -20.39
CA SER A 428 17.78 20.83 -20.81
C SER A 428 17.97 21.05 -22.32
N PRO A 429 18.77 22.04 -22.75
CA PRO A 429 19.09 22.25 -24.15
C PRO A 429 20.03 21.18 -24.72
N LEU A 430 20.71 20.41 -23.86
CA LEU A 430 21.61 19.34 -24.25
C LEU A 430 20.84 18.10 -24.75
N ILE A 431 19.58 17.96 -24.35
CA ILE A 431 18.71 16.85 -24.73
C ILE A 431 17.84 17.33 -25.89
N SER A 432 18.16 16.86 -27.10
CA SER A 432 17.50 17.28 -28.33
C SER A 432 16.06 16.80 -28.46
N GLY A 433 15.75 15.60 -27.96
CA GLY A 433 14.40 15.04 -27.98
C GLY A 433 13.88 14.60 -29.35
N PHE A 434 12.67 14.06 -29.29
CA PHE A 434 11.70 13.70 -30.33
C PHE A 434 11.01 14.87 -31.06
N THR A 435 11.45 15.38 -32.21
CA THR A 435 10.65 16.38 -32.95
C THR A 435 9.79 15.74 -34.03
N PHE A 436 8.46 15.82 -33.89
CA PHE A 436 7.54 15.38 -34.94
C PHE A 436 7.68 16.28 -36.18
N PRO A 437 7.86 15.70 -37.38
CA PRO A 437 7.96 16.47 -38.62
C PRO A 437 6.64 17.17 -38.92
N ARG A 438 6.72 18.39 -39.49
CA ARG A 438 5.53 19.13 -39.90
C ARG A 438 4.82 18.42 -41.06
N PRO A 439 3.49 18.28 -41.03
CA PRO A 439 2.74 17.81 -42.19
C PRO A 439 2.90 18.80 -43.36
N GLN A 440 3.31 18.30 -44.53
CA GLN A 440 3.49 19.09 -45.75
C GLN A 440 2.18 19.13 -46.57
N TRP A 441 1.07 19.56 -45.97
CA TRP A 441 -0.20 19.67 -46.68
C TRP A 441 -0.38 21.06 -47.30
N PRO A 442 -0.74 21.18 -48.58
CA PRO A 442 -1.01 22.46 -49.20
C PRO A 442 -2.22 23.11 -48.49
N ASN A 443 -2.04 24.37 -48.05
CA ASN A 443 -3.02 25.22 -47.31
C ASN A 443 -3.04 25.13 -45.78
N PHE A 444 -2.07 24.46 -45.13
CA PHE A 444 -1.96 24.40 -43.66
C PHE A 444 -0.91 25.41 -43.12
N THR A 445 -1.18 26.72 -43.23
CA THR A 445 -0.23 27.79 -42.82
C THR A 445 -0.42 28.32 -41.38
N SER A 446 -1.46 27.88 -40.66
CA SER A 446 -1.86 28.47 -39.37
C SER A 446 -2.02 27.46 -38.22
N LEU A 447 -1.12 26.47 -38.10
CA LEU A 447 -1.05 25.69 -36.86
C LEU A 447 -0.40 26.50 -35.73
N PRO A 448 -0.82 26.31 -34.45
CA PRO A 448 -0.16 26.91 -33.30
C PRO A 448 1.32 26.47 -33.21
N ARG A 449 2.10 27.19 -32.39
CA ARG A 449 3.53 26.93 -32.12
C ARG A 449 3.85 25.42 -32.13
N LEU A 450 4.91 25.04 -32.86
CA LEU A 450 5.49 23.68 -32.84
C LEU A 450 5.49 23.18 -31.39
N SER A 451 4.88 22.01 -31.15
CA SER A 451 5.05 21.33 -29.88
C SER A 451 6.55 21.18 -29.61
N PRO A 452 7.03 21.46 -28.38
CA PRO A 452 8.43 21.27 -28.05
C PRO A 452 8.83 19.81 -28.32
N PRO A 453 10.13 19.54 -28.58
CA PRO A 453 10.60 18.19 -28.77
C PRO A 453 10.22 17.30 -27.58
N LEU A 454 9.70 16.10 -27.85
CA LEU A 454 9.40 15.13 -26.82
C LEU A 454 10.70 14.54 -26.28
N LYS A 455 11.17 14.97 -25.10
CA LYS A 455 12.47 14.54 -24.56
C LYS A 455 12.40 13.31 -23.67
N ALA A 456 11.34 13.17 -22.88
CA ALA A 456 11.15 12.01 -22.02
C ALA A 456 9.67 11.71 -21.79
N LEU A 457 9.36 10.43 -21.56
CA LEU A 457 8.09 9.91 -21.09
C LEU A 457 8.33 9.14 -19.80
N ALA A 458 7.63 9.48 -18.72
CA ALA A 458 7.77 8.83 -17.43
C ALA A 458 6.48 8.11 -17.03
N TYR A 459 6.64 6.95 -16.39
CA TYR A 459 5.58 6.23 -15.70
C TYR A 459 6.09 5.84 -14.32
N ALA A 460 5.86 6.71 -13.33
CA ALA A 460 6.46 6.62 -12.02
C ALA A 460 8.00 6.62 -12.11
N ASP A 461 8.67 5.54 -11.72
CA ASP A 461 10.11 5.36 -11.75
C ASP A 461 10.68 4.97 -13.12
N ASP A 462 9.87 4.39 -14.01
CA ASP A 462 10.25 4.03 -15.38
C ASP A 462 10.30 5.28 -16.27
N VAL A 463 11.49 5.63 -16.78
CA VAL A 463 11.66 6.82 -17.64
C VAL A 463 12.30 6.45 -18.97
N LEU A 464 11.59 6.77 -20.05
CA LEU A 464 12.07 6.66 -21.43
C LEU A 464 12.59 8.01 -21.91
N TYR A 465 13.86 8.07 -22.27
CA TYR A 465 14.52 9.25 -22.82
C TYR A 465 14.63 9.13 -24.33
N LEU A 466 14.40 10.23 -25.02
CA LEU A 466 14.52 10.32 -26.47
C LEU A 466 15.63 11.30 -26.81
N TYR A 467 16.55 10.86 -27.66
CA TYR A 467 17.65 11.68 -28.14
C TYR A 467 17.69 11.62 -29.67
N ALA A 468 17.52 12.76 -30.34
CA ALA A 468 17.81 12.87 -31.76
C ALA A 468 19.32 12.89 -31.96
N ALA A 469 19.84 11.91 -32.69
CA ALA A 469 21.25 11.86 -33.01
C ALA A 469 21.54 12.80 -34.17
N LYS A 470 22.50 13.72 -34.00
CA LYS A 470 23.21 14.25 -35.17
C LYS A 470 24.20 13.17 -35.56
N LEU A 471 23.83 12.29 -36.49
CA LEU A 471 24.85 11.44 -37.11
C LEU A 471 25.92 12.37 -37.69
N PRO A 472 27.20 12.27 -37.30
CA PRO A 472 28.23 12.77 -38.18
C PRO A 472 28.01 12.06 -39.51
N THR A 473 27.95 12.81 -40.60
CA THR A 473 28.05 12.25 -41.94
C THR A 473 29.34 11.44 -42.00
N LEU A 474 29.24 10.14 -41.73
CA LEU A 474 30.21 9.15 -42.13
C LEU A 474 29.98 8.94 -43.62
N VAL A 475 30.56 9.83 -44.41
CA VAL A 475 30.84 9.64 -45.84
C VAL A 475 32.33 9.80 -46.01
#